data_AF-F0WXI8-F1
#
_entry.id   AF-F0WXI8-F1
#
_cell.length_a   1.000
_cell.length_b   1.000
_cell.length_c   1.000
_cell.angle_alpha   90.00
_cell.angle_beta   90.00
_cell.angle_gamma   90.00
#
_symmetry.space_group_name_H-M   'P 1'
#
loop_
_entity.id
_entity.type
_entity.pdbx_description
1 polymer ?
#
loop_
_entity_poly.entity_id
_entity_poly.type
_entity_poly.pdbx_seq_one_letter_code
_entity_poly.pdbx_strand_id
1 'polypeptide(L)'
;MNETAYFYCTAPSRSISAPRLLGRKNIKKRITVAVAWNADASLKPPLLFVGASLQPRCFRGKSTSKIGVDYSSTRKAWMTTELFQHWVASFNERMHAENQHVFLLLDNVSSHRLDAPLFNVTVQMLPPNTTSYLQRQDAGINRQFKLKISKLQNRRVVERFDA
;
A
#
# COMPACT_ATOMS: atom_id res chain seq x y z
N MET A 1 -2.15 3.52 -9.90
CA MET A 1 -1.58 3.05 -8.62
C MET A 1 -1.95 4.04 -7.54
N ASN A 2 -1.98 3.59 -6.29
CA ASN A 2 -2.15 4.43 -5.11
C ASN A 2 -1.42 3.80 -3.93
N GLU A 3 -1.18 4.58 -2.90
CA GLU A 3 -0.58 4.19 -1.65
C GLU A 3 -1.61 4.29 -0.53
N THR A 4 -1.60 3.30 0.35
CA THR A 4 -2.46 3.37 1.52
C THR A 4 -1.75 2.95 2.79
N ALA A 5 -1.81 3.80 3.81
CA ALA A 5 -1.23 3.52 5.11
C ALA A 5 -2.18 2.68 5.97
N TYR A 6 -1.68 1.55 6.47
CA TYR A 6 -2.34 0.73 7.49
C TYR A 6 -1.66 0.92 8.85
N PHE A 7 -2.42 1.41 9.83
CA PHE A 7 -1.91 1.70 11.17
C PHE A 7 -2.15 0.53 12.14
N TYR A 8 -1.21 -0.43 12.15
CA TYR A 8 -1.39 -1.74 12.78
C TYR A 8 -1.41 -1.74 14.32
N CYS A 9 -1.03 -0.62 14.97
CA CYS A 9 -1.14 -0.43 16.42
C CYS A 9 -2.30 0.48 16.83
N THR A 10 -3.22 0.79 15.91
CA THR A 10 -4.38 1.65 16.25
C THR A 10 -5.34 0.87 17.12
N ALA A 11 -5.68 1.43 18.28
CA ALA A 11 -6.70 0.88 19.14
C ALA A 11 -8.10 1.33 18.69
N PRO A 12 -9.15 0.54 18.96
CA PRO A 12 -10.52 0.96 18.69
C PRO A 12 -10.85 2.25 19.44
N SER A 13 -11.52 3.17 18.76
CA SER A 13 -11.95 4.46 19.28
C SER A 13 -13.34 4.41 19.92
N ARG A 14 -13.99 3.25 19.91
CA ARG A 14 -15.30 2.99 20.51
C ARG A 14 -15.21 1.72 21.35
N SER A 15 -15.91 1.67 22.47
CA SER A 15 -16.11 0.42 23.21
C SER A 15 -17.40 -0.27 22.73
N ILE A 16 -17.68 -1.45 23.27
CA ILE A 16 -18.91 -2.21 22.99
C ILE A 16 -20.14 -1.45 23.51
N SER A 17 -19.98 -0.69 24.60
CA SER A 17 -21.07 -0.13 25.41
C SER A 17 -21.09 1.40 25.49
N ALA A 18 -20.05 2.10 25.04
CA ALA A 18 -19.94 3.56 25.15
C ALA A 18 -19.62 4.23 23.81
N PRO A 19 -20.06 5.48 23.62
CA PRO A 19 -19.65 6.28 22.48
C PRO A 19 -18.14 6.56 22.51
N ARG A 20 -17.66 7.23 21.46
CA ARG A 20 -16.24 7.46 21.15
C ARG A 20 -15.42 7.83 22.41
N LEU A 21 -14.36 7.07 22.68
CA LEU A 21 -13.44 7.32 23.79
C LEU A 21 -12.63 8.60 23.52
N LEU A 22 -12.82 9.62 24.36
CA LEU A 22 -12.10 10.89 24.29
C LEU A 22 -10.68 10.78 24.87
N GLY A 23 -9.78 11.68 24.48
CA GLY A 23 -8.42 11.79 25.05
C GLY A 23 -7.39 10.76 24.57
N ARG A 24 -7.76 9.79 23.71
CA ARG A 24 -6.83 8.74 23.26
C ARG A 24 -5.98 9.18 22.07
N LYS A 25 -4.66 9.23 22.25
CA LYS A 25 -3.69 9.49 21.17
C LYS A 25 -3.50 8.24 20.30
N ASN A 26 -3.70 8.38 18.99
CA ASN A 26 -3.47 7.28 18.05
C ASN A 26 -1.98 6.95 17.90
N ILE A 27 -1.63 5.66 17.99
CA ILE A 27 -0.28 5.17 17.70
C ILE A 27 -0.10 5.17 16.18
N LYS A 28 0.73 6.08 15.65
CA LYS A 28 0.97 6.26 14.21
C LYS A 28 1.97 5.25 13.61
N LYS A 29 2.12 4.07 14.21
CA LYS A 29 2.91 2.98 13.63
C LYS A 29 2.16 2.44 12.42
N ARG A 30 2.77 2.57 11.24
CA ARG A 30 2.16 2.21 9.97
C ARG A 30 3.02 1.27 9.15
N ILE A 31 2.36 0.61 8.22
CA ILE A 31 2.93 0.04 7.01
C ILE A 31 2.19 0.70 5.84
N THR A 32 2.92 1.17 4.84
CA THR A 32 2.32 1.70 3.61
C THR A 32 2.27 0.58 2.60
N VAL A 33 1.16 0.48 1.86
CA VAL A 33 0.99 -0.52 0.81
C VAL A 33 0.72 0.22 -0.48
N ALA A 34 1.55 0.00 -1.48
CA ALA A 34 1.32 0.42 -2.84
C ALA A 34 0.50 -0.65 -3.57
N VAL A 35 -0.57 -0.20 -4.21
CA VAL A 35 -1.59 -1.03 -4.83
C VAL A 35 -1.87 -0.51 -6.25
N ALA A 36 -1.88 -1.43 -7.21
CA ALA A 36 -2.23 -1.16 -8.60
C ALA A 36 -3.19 -2.24 -9.13
N TRP A 37 -4.11 -1.84 -10.01
CA TRP A 37 -4.98 -2.75 -10.76
C TRP A 37 -5.54 -2.01 -11.97
N ASN A 38 -6.04 -2.77 -12.95
CA ASN A 38 -6.82 -2.25 -14.06
C ASN A 38 -8.34 -2.29 -13.76
N ALA A 39 -9.14 -1.67 -14.63
CA ALA A 39 -10.56 -1.39 -14.38
C ALA A 39 -11.43 -2.65 -14.21
N ASP A 40 -11.12 -3.72 -14.92
CA ASP A 40 -11.77 -5.04 -14.85
C ASP A 40 -11.12 -5.98 -13.82
N ALA A 41 -10.03 -5.53 -13.19
CA ALA A 41 -9.26 -6.26 -12.20
C ALA A 41 -8.62 -7.57 -12.71
N SER A 42 -8.41 -7.71 -14.02
CA SER A 42 -7.67 -8.83 -14.63
C SER A 42 -6.16 -8.72 -14.39
N LEU A 43 -5.61 -7.51 -14.36
CA LEU A 43 -4.23 -7.22 -14.01
C LEU A 43 -4.13 -6.71 -12.57
N LYS A 44 -3.41 -7.47 -11.73
CA LYS A 44 -3.11 -7.12 -10.33
C LYS A 44 -1.63 -7.33 -10.05
N PRO A 45 -0.79 -6.29 -10.20
CA PRO A 45 0.62 -6.37 -9.83
C PRO A 45 0.80 -6.72 -8.34
N PRO A 46 1.93 -7.34 -7.96
CA PRO A 46 2.24 -7.62 -6.57
C PRO A 46 2.17 -6.35 -5.71
N LEU A 47 1.72 -6.54 -4.47
CA LEU A 47 1.67 -5.45 -3.49
C LEU A 47 3.09 -5.12 -3.04
N LEU A 48 3.45 -3.84 -3.12
CA LEU A 48 4.67 -3.34 -2.51
C LEU A 48 4.36 -2.85 -1.09
N PHE A 49 5.02 -3.44 -0.10
CA PHE A 49 4.92 -3.04 1.29
C PHE A 49 6.10 -2.15 1.67
N VAL A 50 5.83 -1.02 2.31
CA VAL A 50 6.86 -0.11 2.82
C VAL A 50 6.71 0.03 4.34
N GLY A 51 7.68 -0.51 5.08
CA GLY A 51 7.73 -0.42 6.53
C GLY A 51 8.86 0.47 7.06
N ALA A 52 8.95 0.58 8.37
CA ALA A 52 9.96 1.43 9.03
C ALA A 52 11.30 0.73 9.27
N SER A 53 11.27 -0.61 9.37
CA SER A 53 12.43 -1.43 9.71
C SER A 53 12.83 -2.25 8.49
N LEU A 54 14.12 -2.34 8.19
CA LEU A 54 14.60 -3.19 7.10
C LEU A 54 14.22 -4.66 7.29
N GLN A 55 14.31 -5.15 8.53
CA GLN A 55 13.95 -6.51 8.89
C GLN A 55 12.98 -6.52 10.09
N PRO A 56 11.67 -6.42 9.82
CA PRO A 56 10.65 -6.52 10.86
C PRO A 56 10.79 -7.81 11.66
N ARG A 57 10.61 -7.74 12.99
CA ARG A 57 10.69 -8.93 13.87
C ARG A 57 9.75 -10.06 13.44
N CYS A 58 8.61 -9.73 12.82
CA CYS A 58 7.66 -10.74 12.32
C CYS A 58 8.23 -11.60 11.18
N PHE A 59 9.32 -11.18 10.52
CA PHE A 59 9.98 -11.96 9.49
C PHE A 59 10.87 -13.07 10.07
N ARG A 60 11.17 -13.05 11.38
CA ARG A 60 11.96 -14.07 12.08
C ARG A 60 13.30 -14.36 11.38
N GLY A 61 13.99 -13.31 10.92
CA GLY A 61 15.27 -13.45 10.22
C GLY A 61 15.19 -13.91 8.76
N LYS A 62 13.99 -14.22 8.24
CA LYS A 62 13.81 -14.67 6.84
C LYS A 62 13.90 -13.48 5.88
N SER A 63 14.42 -13.73 4.67
CA SER A 63 14.42 -12.75 3.58
C SER A 63 13.00 -12.54 3.04
N THR A 64 12.77 -11.39 2.44
CA THR A 64 11.50 -11.01 1.79
C THR A 64 11.15 -11.96 0.65
N SER A 65 12.16 -12.39 -0.12
CA SER A 65 12.03 -13.43 -1.15
C SER A 65 11.52 -14.76 -0.62
N LYS A 66 12.01 -15.22 0.53
CA LYS A 66 11.54 -16.47 1.17
C LYS A 66 10.12 -16.35 1.74
N ILE A 67 9.69 -15.14 2.09
CA ILE A 67 8.34 -14.87 2.57
C ILE A 67 7.37 -14.70 1.38
N GLY A 68 7.90 -14.39 0.19
CA GLY A 68 7.10 -14.14 -1.02
C GLY A 68 6.42 -12.77 -0.98
N VAL A 69 7.05 -11.77 -0.35
CA VAL A 69 6.49 -10.42 -0.22
C VAL A 69 7.47 -9.40 -0.77
N ASP A 70 7.00 -8.52 -1.64
CA ASP A 70 7.76 -7.34 -2.04
C ASP A 70 7.73 -6.31 -0.91
N TYR A 71 8.88 -6.08 -0.29
CA TYR A 71 9.00 -5.26 0.91
C TYR A 71 10.23 -4.37 0.84
N SER A 72 9.99 -3.09 1.09
CA SER A 72 11.00 -2.05 1.22
C SER A 72 10.88 -1.36 2.57
N SER A 73 11.93 -0.63 2.97
CA SER A 73 11.93 0.10 4.24
C SER A 73 12.38 1.53 4.08
N THR A 74 11.64 2.45 4.70
CA THR A 74 12.01 3.87 4.83
C THR A 74 11.80 4.32 6.26
N ARG A 75 12.59 5.28 6.75
CA ARG A 75 12.53 5.71 8.17
C ARG A 75 11.12 6.04 8.66
N LYS A 76 10.27 6.62 7.79
CA LYS A 76 8.90 7.01 8.13
C LYS A 76 7.84 5.99 7.67
N ALA A 77 8.24 4.93 6.96
CA ALA A 77 7.37 3.99 6.26
C ALA A 77 6.43 4.67 5.23
N TRP A 78 6.97 5.60 4.44
CA TRP A 78 6.28 6.24 3.29
C TRP A 78 6.93 5.79 1.98
N MET A 79 6.18 5.95 0.90
CA MET A 79 6.75 5.96 -0.44
C MET A 79 7.75 7.12 -0.58
N THR A 80 8.86 6.85 -1.24
CA THR A 80 9.83 7.87 -1.66
C THR A 80 9.98 7.79 -3.18
N THR A 81 10.59 8.81 -3.77
CA THR A 81 10.82 8.85 -5.22
C THR A 81 11.63 7.65 -5.69
N GLU A 82 12.67 7.28 -4.96
CA GLU A 82 13.56 6.17 -5.32
C GLU A 82 12.81 4.83 -5.30
N LEU A 83 11.95 4.63 -4.29
CA LEU A 83 11.12 3.42 -4.22
C LEU A 83 10.08 3.36 -5.32
N PHE A 84 9.44 4.50 -5.62
CA PHE A 84 8.48 4.59 -6.71
C PHE A 84 9.14 4.28 -8.06
N GLN A 85 10.33 4.85 -8.32
CA GLN A 85 11.11 4.60 -9.52
C GLN A 85 11.52 3.13 -9.66
N HIS A 86 11.99 2.51 -8.58
CA HIS A 86 12.33 1.09 -8.59
C HIS A 86 11.11 0.21 -8.88
N TRP A 87 9.98 0.53 -8.26
CA TRP A 87 8.72 -0.19 -8.47
C TRP A 87 8.23 -0.05 -9.92
N VAL A 88 8.20 1.18 -10.45
CA VAL A 88 7.68 1.43 -11.81
C VAL A 88 8.61 0.88 -12.89
N ALA A 89 9.92 0.85 -12.66
CA ALA A 89 10.87 0.17 -13.54
C ALA A 89 10.61 -1.34 -13.58
N SER A 90 10.44 -1.97 -12.41
CA SER A 90 10.10 -3.40 -12.32
C SER A 90 8.74 -3.71 -12.97
N PHE A 91 7.77 -2.81 -12.80
CA PHE A 91 6.47 -2.92 -13.46
C PHE A 91 6.59 -2.78 -14.99
N ASN A 92 7.41 -1.85 -15.47
CA ASN A 92 7.65 -1.66 -16.90
C ASN A 92 8.31 -2.87 -17.57
N GLU A 93 9.33 -3.47 -16.94
CA GLU A 93 9.93 -4.73 -17.40
C GLU A 93 8.91 -5.88 -17.44
N ARG A 94 8.01 -5.93 -16.46
CA ARG A 94 6.95 -6.93 -16.46
C ARG A 94 5.98 -6.73 -17.63
N MET A 95 5.54 -5.48 -17.87
CA MET A 95 4.66 -5.18 -19.00
C MET A 95 5.34 -5.47 -20.34
N HIS A 96 6.66 -5.27 -20.43
CA HIS A 96 7.45 -5.71 -21.57
C HIS A 96 7.37 -7.21 -21.82
N ALA A 97 7.65 -7.99 -20.77
CA ALA A 97 7.67 -9.44 -20.84
C ALA A 97 6.28 -10.02 -21.18
N GLU A 98 5.21 -9.34 -20.77
CA GLU A 98 3.83 -9.68 -21.10
C GLU A 98 3.37 -9.10 -22.46
N ASN A 99 4.25 -8.38 -23.17
CA ASN A 99 3.96 -7.65 -24.42
C ASN A 99 2.73 -6.73 -24.32
N GLN A 100 2.60 -6.03 -23.19
CA GLN A 100 1.50 -5.12 -22.90
C GLN A 100 1.96 -3.68 -22.85
N HIS A 101 1.16 -2.78 -23.42
CA HIS A 101 1.31 -1.34 -23.24
C HIS A 101 0.19 -0.84 -22.34
N VAL A 102 0.54 -0.15 -21.25
CA VAL A 102 -0.43 0.25 -20.23
C VAL A 102 -0.29 1.71 -19.83
N PHE A 103 -1.42 2.32 -19.51
CA PHE A 103 -1.47 3.61 -18.84
C PHE A 103 -1.53 3.44 -17.32
N LEU A 104 -0.53 3.97 -16.63
CA LEU A 104 -0.50 4.02 -15.17
C LEU A 104 -0.98 5.39 -14.69
N LEU A 105 -2.23 5.42 -14.20
CA LEU A 105 -2.80 6.60 -13.55
C LEU A 105 -2.26 6.77 -12.12
N LEU A 106 -1.78 7.96 -11.78
CA LEU A 106 -1.26 8.32 -10.46
C LEU A 106 -1.85 9.64 -9.96
N ASP A 107 -1.86 9.82 -8.65
CA ASP A 107 -2.10 11.13 -8.06
C ASP A 107 -0.88 12.05 -8.23
N ASN A 108 -1.12 13.36 -8.15
CA ASN A 108 -0.08 14.36 -8.30
C ASN A 108 0.63 14.59 -6.95
N VAL A 109 1.56 13.70 -6.63
CA VAL A 109 2.39 13.77 -5.42
C VAL A 109 3.87 13.82 -5.79
N SER A 110 4.66 14.55 -5.00
CA SER A 110 6.08 14.78 -5.26
C SER A 110 6.97 13.53 -5.29
N SER A 111 6.51 12.40 -4.73
CA SER A 111 7.19 11.11 -4.81
C SER A 111 7.02 10.42 -6.17
N HIS A 112 6.04 10.81 -6.98
CA HIS A 112 5.75 10.18 -8.28
C HIS A 112 6.58 10.77 -9.41
N ARG A 113 7.87 10.99 -9.17
CA ARG A 113 8.79 11.57 -10.17
C ARG A 113 9.49 10.47 -10.96
N LEU A 114 9.55 10.65 -12.27
CA LEU A 114 10.32 9.81 -13.19
C LEU A 114 11.53 10.59 -13.66
N ASP A 115 12.69 9.93 -13.64
CA ASP A 115 13.95 10.50 -14.14
C ASP A 115 14.32 9.95 -15.52
N ALA A 116 13.69 8.86 -15.95
CA ALA A 116 13.92 8.21 -17.23
C ALA A 116 12.58 7.85 -17.91
N PRO A 117 12.54 7.86 -19.25
CA PRO A 117 11.39 7.39 -19.99
C PRO A 117 11.19 5.88 -19.78
N LEU A 118 9.93 5.46 -19.81
CA LEU A 118 9.50 4.06 -19.76
C LEU A 118 9.00 3.66 -21.16
N PHE A 119 9.17 2.40 -21.52
CA PHE A 119 8.95 1.95 -22.90
C PHE A 119 7.64 1.15 -23.09
N ASN A 120 7.11 0.50 -22.04
CA ASN A 120 5.81 -0.23 -22.07
C ASN A 120 4.77 0.38 -21.12
N VAL A 121 5.17 1.26 -20.20
CA VAL A 121 4.29 1.93 -19.24
C VAL A 121 4.27 3.43 -19.49
N THR A 122 3.10 3.98 -19.82
CA THR A 122 2.91 5.44 -19.86
C THR A 122 2.33 5.91 -18.55
N VAL A 123 3.07 6.74 -17.82
CA VAL A 123 2.59 7.31 -16.55
C VAL A 123 1.84 8.61 -16.82
N GLN A 124 0.63 8.71 -16.26
CA GLN A 124 -0.19 9.90 -16.36
C GLN A 124 -0.61 10.35 -14.95
N MET A 125 -0.29 11.59 -14.61
CA MET A 125 -0.71 12.22 -13.36
C MET A 125 -2.10 12.82 -13.52
N LEU A 126 -2.95 12.61 -12.51
CA LEU A 126 -4.23 13.29 -12.40
C LEU A 126 -4.03 14.77 -12.08
N PRO A 127 -4.97 15.66 -12.47
CA PRO A 127 -4.90 17.06 -12.08
C PRO A 127 -4.88 17.22 -10.54
N PRO A 128 -4.23 18.26 -10.02
CA PRO A 128 -4.23 18.55 -8.59
C PRO A 128 -5.64 18.53 -7.99
N ASN A 129 -5.78 18.01 -6.77
CA ASN A 129 -7.04 17.97 -6.01
C ASN A 129 -8.21 17.20 -6.65
N THR A 130 -7.96 16.36 -7.66
CA THR A 130 -9.02 15.55 -8.30
C THR A 130 -9.05 14.09 -7.86
N THR A 131 -8.08 13.66 -7.04
CA THR A 131 -7.88 12.27 -6.62
C THR A 131 -9.15 11.64 -6.04
N SER A 132 -9.81 12.30 -5.09
CA SER A 132 -11.03 11.76 -4.46
C SER A 132 -12.20 11.58 -5.41
N TYR A 133 -12.25 12.37 -6.49
CA TYR A 133 -13.33 12.34 -7.47
C TYR A 133 -13.03 11.38 -8.64
N LEU A 134 -11.82 11.44 -9.19
CA LEU A 134 -11.43 10.67 -10.38
C LEU A 134 -10.84 9.29 -10.03
N GLN A 135 -10.21 9.15 -8.86
CA GLN A 135 -9.53 7.92 -8.48
C GLN A 135 -10.46 7.02 -7.65
N ARG A 136 -11.11 6.07 -8.33
CA ARG A 136 -11.99 5.05 -7.71
C ARG A 136 -11.36 4.29 -6.55
N GLN A 137 -10.03 4.20 -6.54
CA GLN A 137 -9.25 3.57 -5.47
C GLN A 137 -9.48 4.23 -4.10
N ASP A 138 -9.59 5.56 -4.08
CA ASP A 138 -9.87 6.32 -2.86
C ASP A 138 -11.37 6.37 -2.53
N ALA A 139 -12.24 6.16 -3.51
CA ALA A 139 -13.69 6.11 -3.31
C ALA A 139 -14.16 4.90 -2.47
N GLY A 140 -13.31 3.87 -2.26
CA GLY A 140 -13.68 2.79 -1.34
C GLY A 140 -12.76 1.57 -1.33
N ILE A 141 -11.97 1.34 -2.37
CA ILE A 141 -11.15 0.13 -2.47
C ILE A 141 -10.06 0.12 -1.39
N ASN A 142 -9.38 1.25 -1.19
CA ASN A 142 -8.41 1.41 -0.11
C ASN A 142 -9.05 1.18 1.28
N ARG A 143 -10.29 1.61 1.47
CA ARG A 143 -11.04 1.38 2.71
C ARG A 143 -11.34 -0.11 2.90
N GLN A 144 -11.83 -0.80 1.87
CA GLN A 144 -12.14 -2.23 1.94
C GLN A 144 -10.89 -3.08 2.19
N PHE A 145 -9.78 -2.73 1.55
CA PHE A 145 -8.49 -3.37 1.80
C PHE A 145 -8.09 -3.29 3.28
N LYS A 146 -8.14 -2.09 3.88
CA LYS A 146 -7.85 -1.91 5.31
C LYS A 146 -8.80 -2.69 6.21
N LEU A 147 -10.10 -2.68 5.90
CA LEU A 147 -11.10 -3.44 6.65
C LEU A 147 -10.80 -4.95 6.63
N LYS A 148 -10.39 -5.49 5.48
CA LYS A 148 -10.04 -6.91 5.35
C LYS A 148 -8.82 -7.26 6.21
N ILE A 149 -7.78 -6.41 6.20
CA ILE A 149 -6.59 -6.61 7.06
C ILE A 149 -6.98 -6.56 8.54
N SER A 150 -7.79 -5.57 8.96
CA SER A 150 -8.25 -5.47 10.35
C SER A 150 -9.07 -6.70 10.77
N LYS A 151 -9.92 -7.24 9.89
CA LYS A 151 -10.66 -8.48 10.17
C LYS A 151 -9.73 -9.68 10.39
N LEU A 152 -8.69 -9.82 9.55
CA LEU A 152 -7.68 -10.88 9.72
C LEU A 152 -6.87 -10.71 11.00
N GLN A 153 -6.49 -9.47 11.34
CA GLN A 153 -5.79 -9.18 12.60
C GLN A 153 -6.64 -9.54 13.81
N ASN A 154 -7.91 -9.10 13.84
CA ASN A 154 -8.82 -9.40 14.94
C ASN A 154 -9.03 -10.91 15.09
N ARG A 155 -9.24 -11.63 13.99
CA ARG A 155 -9.38 -13.08 14.01
C ARG A 155 -8.15 -13.77 14.61
N ARG A 156 -6.94 -13.38 14.19
CA ARG A 156 -5.68 -13.91 14.76
C ARG A 156 -5.50 -13.60 16.25
N VAL A 157 -6.04 -12.48 16.71
CA VAL A 157 -6.00 -12.11 18.13
C VAL A 157 -6.93 -13.01 18.93
N VAL A 158 -8.17 -13.21 18.45
CA VAL A 158 -9.14 -14.13 19.08
C VAL A 158 -8.58 -15.55 19.12
N GLU A 159 -8.08 -16.07 17.99
CA GLU A 159 -7.46 -17.40 17.91
C GLU A 159 -6.28 -17.61 18.89
N ARG A 160 -5.62 -16.53 19.34
CA ARG A 160 -4.55 -16.62 20.35
C ARG A 160 -5.03 -16.48 21.78
N PHE A 161 -6.20 -15.90 22.01
CA PHE A 161 -6.82 -15.84 23.33
C PHE A 161 -7.56 -17.13 23.66
N ASP A 162 -8.10 -17.80 22.64
CA ASP A 162 -8.83 -19.06 22.78
C ASP A 162 -7.90 -20.31 22.82
N ALA A 163 -6.60 -20.14 22.59
CA ALA A 163 -5.59 -21.19 22.59
C ALA A 163 -4.78 -21.21 23.88
#